data_AF-A0A2H5YHF5-F1
#
_entry.id   AF-A0A2H5YHF5-F1
#
_cell.length_a   1.000
_cell.length_b   1.000
_cell.length_c   1.000
_cell.angle_alpha   90.00
_cell.angle_beta   90.00
_cell.angle_gamma   90.00
#
_symmetry.space_group_name_H-M   'P 1'
#
loop_
_entity.id
_entity.type
_entity.pdbx_description
1 polymer ?
#
loop_
_entity_poly.entity_id
_entity_poly.type
_entity_poly.pdbx_seq_one_letter_code
_entity_poly.pdbx_strand_id
1 'polypeptide(L)' 'MAEVVSMLLAGGPHAQAACKELVRRVARERGPQIDEYTAQLIATLRTGPEGQEGIRSFLEKRRPGWAGEG' A
#
# COMPACT_ATOMS: atom_id res chain seq x y z
N MET A 1 -0.44 -11.52 18.49
CA MET A 1 -0.01 -12.06 17.18
C MET A 1 -1.16 -12.06 16.17
N ALA A 2 -2.32 -12.65 16.50
CA ALA A 2 -3.51 -12.64 15.62
C ALA A 2 -3.96 -11.23 15.18
N GLU A 3 -3.89 -10.24 16.08
CA GLU A 3 -4.25 -8.85 15.79
C GLU A 3 -3.39 -8.23 14.68
N VAL A 4 -2.07 -8.37 14.75
CA VAL A 4 -1.15 -7.83 13.74
C VAL A 4 -1.41 -8.48 12.38
N VAL A 5 -1.67 -9.79 12.34
CA VAL A 5 -2.04 -10.48 11.10
C VAL A 5 -3.34 -9.94 10.54
N SER A 6 -4.36 -9.73 11.38
CA SER A 6 -5.63 -9.14 10.97
C SER A 6 -5.46 -7.75 10.38
N MET A 7 -4.61 -6.90 10.97
CA MET A 7 -4.33 -5.57 10.44
C MET A 7 -3.62 -5.62 9.09
N LEU A 8 -2.68 -6.55 8.91
CA LEU A 8 -1.97 -6.71 7.64
C LEU A 8 -2.91 -7.19 6.53
N LEU A 9 -3.80 -8.14 6.84
CA LEU A 9 -4.80 -8.66 5.89
C LEU A 9 -5.88 -7.64 5.50
N ALA A 10 -6.11 -6.61 6.32
CA ALA A 10 -7.00 -5.50 5.98
C ALA A 10 -6.42 -4.54 4.92
N GLY A 11 -5.09 -4.55 4.75
CA GLY A 11 -4.40 -3.69 3.78
C GLY A 11 -4.52 -4.19 2.34
N GLY A 12 -4.40 -3.27 1.38
CA GLY A 12 -4.36 -3.61 -0.04
C GLY A 12 -3.14 -4.50 -0.37
N PRO A 13 -3.31 -5.64 -1.06
CA PRO A 13 -2.23 -6.60 -1.28
C PRO A 13 -1.08 -6.03 -2.12
N HIS A 14 -1.36 -5.19 -3.12
CA HIS A 14 -0.31 -4.58 -3.94
C HIS A 14 0.46 -3.49 -3.17
N ALA A 15 -0.25 -2.65 -2.41
CA ALA A 15 0.37 -1.65 -1.55
C ALA A 15 1.27 -2.29 -0.48
N GLN A 16 0.81 -3.37 0.15
CA GLN A 16 1.61 -4.11 1.15
C GLN A 16 2.88 -4.72 0.54
N ALA A 17 2.76 -5.35 -0.63
CA ALA A 17 3.92 -5.91 -1.35
C ALA A 17 4.94 -4.81 -1.72
N ALA A 18 4.46 -3.69 -2.28
CA ALA A 18 5.31 -2.56 -2.64
C ALA A 18 5.98 -1.92 -1.42
N CYS A 19 5.26 -1.80 -0.30
CA CYS A 19 5.80 -1.27 0.95
C CYS A 19 6.95 -2.15 1.47
N LYS A 20 6.78 -3.48 1.43
CA LYS A 20 7.84 -4.42 1.84
C LYS A 20 9.09 -4.30 0.97
N GLU A 21 8.91 -4.12 -0.34
CA GLU A 21 10.04 -3.92 -1.26
C GLU A 21 10.72 -2.57 -1.01
N LEU A 22 9.93 -1.51 -0.85
CA LEU A 22 10.44 -0.18 -0.52
C LEU A 22 11.28 -0.20 0.75
N VAL A 23 10.80 -0.84 1.82
CA VAL A 23 11.55 -1.00 3.10
C VAL A 23 12.91 -1.66 2.87
N ARG A 24 12.98 -2.71 2.05
CA ARG A 24 14.26 -3.38 1.74
C ARG A 24 15.20 -2.47 0.96
N ARG A 25 14.65 -1.66 0.06
CA ARG A 25 15.41 -0.76 -0.79
C ARG A 25 15.98 0.43 0.00
N VAL A 26 15.13 1.14 0.75
CA VAL A 26 15.54 2.27 1.61
C VAL A 26 16.45 1.84 2.76
N ALA A 27 16.50 0.55 3.11
CA ALA A 27 17.49 0.05 4.05
C ALA A 27 18.91 0.08 3.47
N ARG A 28 19.07 -0.09 2.15
CA ARG A 28 20.37 -0.24 1.46
C ARG A 28 20.79 0.99 0.66
N GLU A 29 19.83 1.74 0.13
CA GLU A 29 20.05 2.92 -0.71
C GLU A 29 19.76 4.21 0.07
N ARG A 30 20.47 5.29 -0.25
CA ARG A 30 20.27 6.64 0.32
C ARG A 30 20.49 7.69 -0.76
N GLY A 31 19.92 8.87 -0.57
CA GLY A 31 20.11 10.04 -1.44
C GLY A 31 18.97 10.31 -2.42
N PRO A 32 19.08 11.36 -3.24
CA PRO A 32 17.97 11.89 -4.04
C PRO A 32 17.29 10.87 -4.96
N GLN A 33 18.03 9.88 -5.44
CA GLN A 33 17.52 8.85 -6.33
C GLN A 33 16.49 7.93 -5.65
N ILE A 34 16.70 7.58 -4.37
CA ILE A 34 15.73 6.75 -3.64
C ILE A 34 14.50 7.57 -3.26
N ASP A 35 14.65 8.87 -3.03
CA ASP A 35 13.54 9.79 -2.76
C ASP A 35 12.65 9.93 -3.99
N GLU A 36 13.25 10.16 -5.17
CA GLU A 36 12.52 10.24 -6.43
C GLU A 36 11.80 8.94 -6.77
N TYR A 37 12.48 7.80 -6.62
CA TYR A 37 11.85 6.49 -6.78
C TYR A 37 10.66 6.31 -5.83
N THR A 38 10.81 6.68 -4.56
CA THR A 38 9.75 6.55 -3.55
C THR A 38 8.54 7.41 -3.92
N ALA A 39 8.77 8.66 -4.34
CA ALA A 39 7.71 9.56 -4.77
C ALA A 39 6.96 9.02 -6.00
N GLN A 40 7.69 8.53 -7.01
CA GLN A 40 7.11 7.91 -8.20
C GLN A 40 6.30 6.67 -7.84
N LEU A 41 6.84 5.77 -7.00
CA LEU A 41 6.15 4.56 -6.55
C LEU A 41 4.82 4.90 -5.85
N ILE A 42 4.82 5.86 -4.92
CA ILE A 42 3.60 6.29 -4.22
C ILE A 42 2.59 6.88 -5.20
N ALA A 43 3.04 7.73 -6.13
CA ALA A 43 2.17 8.34 -7.13
C ALA A 43 1.49 7.27 -8.01
N THR A 44 2.27 6.31 -8.52
CA THR A 44 1.77 5.20 -9.34
C THR A 44 0.76 4.33 -8.58
N LEU A 45 1.07 3.95 -7.33
CA LEU A 45 0.16 3.13 -6.53
C LEU A 45 -1.15 3.88 -6.22
N ARG A 46 -1.07 5.19 -5.95
CA ARG A 46 -2.24 6.01 -5.60
C ARG A 46 -3.19 6.23 -6.77
N THR A 47 -2.67 6.36 -7.99
CA THR A 47 -3.49 6.53 -9.19
C THR A 47 -3.91 5.19 -9.83
N GLY A 48 -3.30 4.08 -9.41
CA GLY A 48 -3.65 2.73 -9.86
C GLY A 48 -4.99 2.19 -9.31
N PRO A 49 -5.46 1.04 -9.82
CA PRO A 49 -6.77 0.48 -9.48
C PRO A 49 -6.99 0.27 -7.97
N GLU A 50 -6.02 -0.32 -7.27
CA GLU A 50 -6.12 -0.57 -5.83
C GLU A 50 -6.18 0.74 -5.04
N GLY A 51 -5.34 1.73 -5.39
CA GLY A 51 -5.35 3.05 -4.74
C GLY A 51 -6.66 3.79 -4.93
N GLN A 52 -7.21 3.77 -6.14
CA GLN A 52 -8.51 4.40 -6.44
C GLN A 52 -9.66 3.72 -5.70
N GLU A 53 -9.65 2.39 -5.62
CA GLU A 53 -10.65 1.63 -4.85
C GLU A 53 -10.53 1.90 -3.35
N GLY A 54 -9.31 2.03 -2.81
CA GLY A 54 -9.10 2.39 -1.40
C GLY A 54 -9.65 3.77 -1.05
N ILE A 55 -9.38 4.77 -1.90
CA ILE A 55 -9.92 6.12 -1.72
C ILE A 55 -11.44 6.10 -1.83
N ARG A 56 -11.99 5.42 -2.85
CA ARG A 56 -13.44 5.34 -3.09
C ARG A 56 -14.17 4.66 -1.94
N SER A 57 -13.72 3.49 -1.52
CA SER A 57 -14.33 2.73 -0.42
C SER A 57 -14.32 3.51 0.91
N PHE A 58 -13.24 4.24 1.19
CA PHE A 58 -13.17 5.13 2.34
C PHE A 58 -14.22 6.26 2.28
N LEU A 59 -14.32 6.94 1.13
CA LEU A 59 -15.31 8.02 0.93
C LEU A 59 -16.76 7.50 0.99
N GLU A 60 -17.00 6.30 0.45
CA GLU A 60 -18.31 5.63 0.44
C GLU A 60 -18.62 4.91 1.76
N LYS A 61 -17.71 4.92 2.75
CA LYS A 61 -17.84 4.22 4.04
C LYS A 61 -18.16 2.74 3.91
N ARG A 62 -17.59 2.08 2.90
CA ARG A 62 -17.72 0.64 2.67
C ARG A 62 -16.37 -0.04 2.78
N ARG A 63 -16.38 -1.38 2.87
CA ARG A 63 -15.15 -2.16 2.76
C ARG A 63 -14.62 -2.10 1.31
N PRO A 64 -13.30 -2.01 1.11
CA PRO A 64 -12.70 -2.14 -0.21
C PRO A 64 -12.84 -3.58 -0.72
N GLY A 65 -12.86 -3.77 -2.04
CA GLY A 65 -13.10 -5.09 -2.66
C GLY A 65 -12.10 -6.20 -2.29
N TRP A 66 -10.91 -5.86 -1.79
CA TRP A 66 -9.93 -6.86 -1.32
C TRP A 66 -10.15 -7.30 0.13
N ALA A 67 -10.88 -6.51 0.93
CA ALA A 67 -11.27 -6.93 2.26
C ALA A 67 -12.41 -7.93 2.08
N GLY A 68 -12.07 -9.23 2.04
CA GLY A 68 -13.04 -10.30 1.86
C GLY A 68 -14.19 -10.27 2.89
N GLU A 69 -15.16 -11.17 2.70
CA GLU A 69 -16.17 -11.45 3.73
C GLU A 69 -15.44 -12.07 4.93
N GLY A 70 -15.20 -11.25 5.95
CA GLY A 70 -14.70 -11.71 7.25
C GLY A 70 -15.83 -12.26 8.10
#